data_AF-A0A3C0MHI1-F1
#
_entry.id   AF-A0A3C0MHI1-F1
#
_cell.length_a   1.000
_cell.length_b   1.000
_cell.length_c   1.000
_cell.angle_alpha   90.00
_cell.angle_beta   90.00
_cell.angle_gamma   90.00
#
_symmetry.space_group_name_H-M   'P 1'
#
loop_
_entity.id
_entity.type
_entity.pdbx_description
1 polymer ?
#
loop_
_entity_poly.entity_id
_entity_poly.type
_entity_poly.pdbx_seq_one_letter_code
_entity_poly.pdbx_strand_id
1 'polypeptide(L)'
;YPRMAVEQAAIAGALNPETLHDQARAEAAAADIARRMDVLADEFERGWQGHVERNAILVYREVRGVREDVTFDMALMGSADARKLDRHSAELRTMFAAPVSLQRGDETQMVHSPCELLDTIYAYGQKGVSIQRYKGLG
;
A
#
# COMPACT_ATOMS: atom_id res chain seq x y z
N TYR A 1 10.98 -5.19 1.09
CA TYR A 1 9.63 -5.23 0.49
C TYR A 1 9.31 -3.87 -0.12
N PRO A 2 8.68 -3.81 -1.31
CA PRO A 2 8.19 -2.57 -1.88
C PRO A 2 7.14 -1.94 -0.95
N ARG A 3 7.32 -0.66 -0.63
CA ARG A 3 6.42 0.09 0.29
C ARG A 3 4.96 0.01 -0.15
N MET A 4 4.70 0.21 -1.44
CA MET A 4 3.36 0.13 -2.02
C MET A 4 2.70 -1.23 -1.75
N ALA A 5 3.43 -2.33 -1.92
CA ALA A 5 2.88 -3.66 -1.72
C ALA A 5 2.50 -3.92 -0.25
N VAL A 6 3.35 -3.49 0.69
CA VAL A 6 3.05 -3.60 2.14
C VAL A 6 1.85 -2.74 2.52
N GLU A 7 1.75 -1.54 1.97
CA GLU A 7 0.62 -0.65 2.18
C GLU A 7 -0.69 -1.27 1.68
N GLN A 8 -0.72 -1.80 0.46
CA GLN A 8 -1.93 -2.43 -0.09
C GLN A 8 -2.30 -3.70 0.67
N ALA A 9 -1.33 -4.48 1.14
CA ALA A 9 -1.57 -5.61 2.04
C ALA A 9 -2.14 -5.18 3.40
N ALA A 10 -1.71 -4.04 3.95
CA ALA A 10 -2.27 -3.49 5.18
C ALA A 10 -3.73 -3.05 4.99
N ILE A 11 -4.04 -2.36 3.88
CA ILE A 11 -5.41 -1.93 3.55
C ILE A 11 -6.33 -3.14 3.28
N ALA A 12 -5.80 -4.21 2.66
CA ALA A 12 -6.53 -5.45 2.45
C ALA A 12 -6.74 -6.27 3.75
N GLY A 13 -6.08 -5.90 4.87
CA GLY A 13 -6.10 -6.68 6.12
C GLY A 13 -5.40 -8.03 5.99
N ALA A 14 -4.40 -8.12 5.10
CA ALA A 14 -3.69 -9.36 4.80
C ALA A 14 -2.43 -9.57 5.66
N LEU A 15 -1.99 -8.56 6.41
CA LEU A 15 -0.79 -8.61 7.26
C LEU A 15 -1.05 -9.31 8.61
N ASN A 16 -1.79 -10.42 8.57
CA ASN A 16 -2.19 -11.20 9.72
C ASN A 16 -2.00 -12.70 9.40
N PRO A 17 -1.21 -13.46 10.17
CA PRO A 17 -0.99 -14.88 9.92
C PRO A 17 -2.28 -15.71 9.89
N GLU A 18 -3.30 -15.31 10.64
CA GLU A 18 -4.62 -15.98 10.65
C GLU A 18 -5.32 -15.90 9.29
N THR A 19 -4.94 -14.95 8.42
CA THR A 19 -5.44 -14.87 7.04
C THR A 19 -5.03 -16.10 6.24
N LEU A 20 -3.85 -16.68 6.51
CA LEU A 20 -3.34 -17.86 5.81
C LEU A 20 -3.92 -19.18 6.34
N HIS A 21 -4.61 -19.18 7.48
CA HIS A 21 -5.25 -20.38 8.03
C HIS A 21 -6.56 -20.75 7.29
N ASP A 22 -7.11 -19.84 6.51
CA ASP A 22 -8.29 -20.05 5.67
C ASP A 22 -7.93 -19.78 4.20
N GLN A 23 -7.93 -20.83 3.38
CA GLN A 23 -7.58 -20.74 1.96
C GLN A 23 -8.45 -19.73 1.21
N ALA A 24 -9.76 -19.73 1.45
CA ALA A 24 -10.67 -18.83 0.73
C ALA A 24 -10.41 -17.37 1.12
N ARG A 25 -10.13 -17.12 2.40
CA ARG A 25 -9.75 -15.80 2.90
C ARG A 25 -8.40 -15.35 2.34
N ALA A 26 -7.41 -16.24 2.28
CA ALA A 26 -6.09 -15.95 1.73
C ALA A 26 -6.16 -15.61 0.23
N GLU A 27 -6.91 -16.38 -0.56
CA GLU A 27 -7.10 -16.11 -1.99
C GLU A 27 -7.85 -14.80 -2.23
N ALA A 28 -8.88 -14.51 -1.42
CA ALA A 28 -9.59 -13.23 -1.49
C ALA A 28 -8.67 -12.05 -1.16
N ALA A 29 -7.79 -12.20 -0.16
CA ALA A 29 -6.80 -11.19 0.18
C ALA A 29 -5.77 -10.99 -0.95
N ALA A 30 -5.27 -12.08 -1.54
CA ALA A 30 -4.35 -12.02 -2.68
C ALA A 30 -4.97 -11.28 -3.87
N ALA A 31 -6.22 -11.61 -4.21
CA ALA A 31 -6.97 -10.96 -5.28
C ALA A 31 -7.23 -9.47 -4.98
N ASP A 32 -7.57 -9.11 -3.73
CA ASP A 32 -7.79 -7.71 -3.37
C ASP A 32 -6.50 -6.88 -3.45
N ILE A 33 -5.36 -7.44 -2.98
CA ILE A 33 -4.06 -6.76 -3.08
C ILE A 33 -3.69 -6.54 -4.55
N ALA A 34 -3.80 -7.57 -5.39
CA ALA A 34 -3.50 -7.46 -6.81
C ALA A 34 -4.34 -6.38 -7.50
N ARG A 35 -5.66 -6.39 -7.28
CA ARG A 35 -6.58 -5.38 -7.81
C ARG A 35 -6.20 -3.97 -7.36
N ARG A 36 -5.82 -3.80 -6.09
CA ARG A 36 -5.39 -2.49 -5.55
C ARG A 36 -4.09 -2.02 -6.19
N MET A 37 -3.11 -2.91 -6.34
CA MET A 37 -1.85 -2.59 -7.01
C MET A 37 -2.05 -2.27 -8.50
N ASP A 38 -3.03 -2.88 -9.15
CA ASP A 38 -3.43 -2.55 -10.53
C ASP A 38 -4.02 -1.14 -10.67
N VAL A 39 -4.79 -0.69 -9.69
CA VAL A 39 -5.34 0.70 -9.68
C VAL A 39 -4.21 1.73 -9.58
N LEU A 40 -3.12 1.38 -8.89
CA LEU A 40 -1.96 2.26 -8.71
C LEU A 40 -0.96 2.21 -9.87
N ALA A 41 -1.06 1.19 -10.73
CA ALA A 41 -0.16 1.01 -11.85
C ALA A 41 -0.56 1.88 -13.06
N ASP A 42 0.46 2.37 -13.76
CA ASP A 42 0.29 3.01 -15.07
C ASP A 42 -0.46 2.08 -16.03
N GLU A 43 -1.21 2.66 -16.97
CA GLU A 43 -2.10 1.92 -17.88
C GLU A 43 -1.42 0.73 -18.58
N PHE A 44 -0.17 0.90 -19.01
CA PHE A 44 0.61 -0.13 -19.71
C PHE A 44 1.42 -1.05 -18.79
N GLU A 45 1.31 -0.87 -17.47
CA GLU A 45 1.99 -1.67 -16.45
C GLU A 45 1.01 -2.42 -15.51
N ARG A 46 -0.29 -2.38 -15.82
CA ARG A 46 -1.31 -3.20 -15.14
C ARG A 46 -1.15 -4.69 -15.46
N GLY A 47 -1.88 -5.52 -14.73
CA GLY A 47 -1.86 -6.98 -14.85
C GLY A 47 -1.31 -7.68 -13.60
N TRP A 48 -1.40 -7.04 -12.44
CA TRP A 48 -1.12 -7.67 -11.15
C TRP A 48 -2.08 -8.84 -10.92
N GLN A 49 -1.51 -9.95 -10.48
CA GLN A 49 -2.21 -11.18 -10.15
C GLN A 49 -1.82 -11.60 -8.74
N GLY A 50 -2.80 -12.09 -8.00
CA GLY A 50 -2.61 -12.61 -6.64
C GLY A 50 -2.95 -14.09 -6.60
N HIS A 51 -2.12 -14.87 -5.92
CA HIS A 51 -2.39 -16.28 -5.63
C HIS A 51 -1.77 -16.67 -4.29
N VAL A 52 -2.29 -17.73 -3.67
CA VAL A 52 -1.76 -18.30 -2.43
C VAL A 52 -0.87 -19.50 -2.76
N GLU A 53 0.40 -19.43 -2.36
CA GLU A 53 1.32 -20.56 -2.49
C GLU A 53 1.71 -21.08 -1.11
N ARG A 54 1.29 -22.32 -0.79
CA ARG A 54 1.51 -22.98 0.50
C ARG A 54 0.97 -22.14 1.66
N ASN A 55 1.83 -21.37 2.32
CA ASN A 55 1.54 -20.51 3.47
C ASN A 55 2.05 -19.08 3.20
N ALA A 56 1.88 -18.60 1.98
CA ALA A 56 2.25 -17.26 1.60
C ALA A 56 1.27 -16.72 0.55
N ILE A 57 1.06 -15.41 0.56
CA ILE A 57 0.38 -14.71 -0.53
C ILE A 57 1.47 -14.23 -1.50
N LEU A 58 1.35 -14.60 -2.76
CA LEU A 58 2.20 -14.10 -3.85
C LEU A 58 1.38 -13.12 -4.69
N VAL A 59 1.94 -11.94 -4.93
CA VAL A 59 1.37 -10.96 -5.87
C VAL A 59 2.43 -10.64 -6.90
N TYR A 60 2.11 -10.76 -8.18
CA TYR A 60 3.08 -10.59 -9.26
C TYR A 60 2.46 -9.98 -10.51
N ARG A 61 3.30 -9.40 -11.37
CA ARG A 61 2.96 -8.98 -12.74
C ARG A 61 4.12 -9.26 -13.68
N GLU A 62 3.87 -9.21 -14.97
CA GLU A 62 4.92 -9.22 -15.99
C GLU A 62 4.75 -8.01 -16.92
N VAL A 63 5.77 -7.17 -17.00
CA VAL A 63 5.77 -5.97 -17.84
C VAL A 63 6.93 -6.08 -18.82
N ARG A 64 6.63 -6.13 -20.12
CA ARG A 64 7.63 -6.23 -21.20
C ARG A 64 8.64 -7.38 -20.99
N GLY A 65 8.16 -8.54 -20.53
CA GLY A 65 8.99 -9.72 -20.28
C GLY A 65 9.75 -9.72 -18.95
N VAL A 66 9.55 -8.70 -18.11
CA VAL A 66 10.14 -8.63 -16.77
C VAL A 66 9.07 -8.95 -15.74
N ARG A 67 9.30 -10.03 -14.98
CA ARG A 67 8.43 -10.42 -13.86
C ARG A 67 8.80 -9.64 -12.61
N GLU A 68 7.81 -8.99 -12.02
CA GLU A 68 7.88 -8.40 -10.70
C GLU A 68 6.99 -9.21 -9.76
N ASP A 69 7.51 -9.59 -8.60
CA ASP A 69 6.74 -10.32 -7.60
C ASP A 69 7.04 -9.86 -6.18
N VAL A 70 6.04 -10.03 -5.32
CA VAL A 70 6.09 -9.75 -3.89
C VAL A 70 5.44 -10.92 -3.16
N THR A 71 6.20 -11.53 -2.27
CA THR A 71 5.71 -12.63 -1.42
C THR A 71 5.48 -12.14 0.01
N PHE A 72 4.28 -12.34 0.53
CA PHE A 72 3.92 -12.13 1.93
C PHE A 72 3.88 -13.48 2.63
N ASP A 73 4.97 -13.84 3.30
CA ASP A 73 5.11 -15.11 4.00
C ASP A 73 4.71 -15.00 5.49
N MET A 74 4.67 -16.15 6.17
CA MET A 74 4.38 -16.23 7.61
C MET A 74 5.33 -15.41 8.48
N ALA A 75 6.61 -15.28 8.09
CA ALA A 75 7.59 -14.53 8.87
C ALA A 75 7.31 -13.03 8.82
N LEU A 76 7.01 -12.49 7.63
CA LEU A 76 6.57 -11.12 7.45
C LEU A 76 5.27 -10.86 8.20
N MET A 77 4.24 -11.67 7.98
CA MET A 77 2.93 -11.49 8.61
C MET A 77 3.00 -11.62 10.14
N GLY A 78 3.88 -12.47 10.67
CA GLY A 78 4.13 -12.63 12.11
C GLY A 78 4.98 -11.53 12.74
N SER A 79 5.58 -10.65 11.94
CA SER A 79 6.48 -9.60 12.43
C SER A 79 5.75 -8.61 13.35
N ALA A 80 6.52 -7.92 14.20
CA ALA A 80 5.96 -6.90 15.09
C ALA A 80 5.38 -5.73 14.30
N ASP A 81 5.95 -5.38 13.15
CA ASP A 81 5.50 -4.27 12.32
C ASP A 81 4.26 -4.62 11.50
N ALA A 82 4.18 -5.85 10.96
CA ALA A 82 2.94 -6.34 10.34
C ALA A 82 1.77 -6.31 11.33
N ARG A 83 1.98 -6.79 12.56
CA ARG A 83 0.98 -6.71 13.64
C ARG A 83 0.61 -5.28 14.02
N LYS A 84 1.53 -4.31 13.92
CA LYS A 84 1.20 -2.89 14.13
C LYS A 84 0.30 -2.37 13.02
N LEU A 85 0.65 -2.65 11.76
CA LEU A 85 -0.13 -2.24 10.60
C LEU A 85 -1.52 -2.88 10.58
N ASP A 86 -1.62 -4.17 10.93
CA ASP A 86 -2.89 -4.91 10.96
C ASP A 86 -3.91 -4.29 11.93
N ARG A 87 -3.45 -3.71 13.06
CA ARG A 87 -4.34 -3.00 13.99
C ARG A 87 -5.02 -1.76 13.38
N HIS A 88 -4.44 -1.19 12.33
CA HIS A 88 -5.03 -0.06 11.62
C HIS A 88 -5.83 -0.50 10.37
N SER A 89 -5.84 -1.79 10.04
CA SER A 89 -6.42 -2.30 8.79
C SER A 89 -7.90 -1.94 8.62
N ALA A 90 -8.70 -1.99 9.68
CA ALA A 90 -10.13 -1.67 9.61
C ALA A 90 -10.38 -0.20 9.20
N GLU A 91 -9.65 0.74 9.81
CA GLU A 91 -9.74 2.17 9.50
C GLU A 91 -9.19 2.44 8.09
N LEU A 92 -8.02 1.88 7.78
CA LEU A 92 -7.38 2.01 6.46
C LEU A 92 -8.29 1.48 5.35
N ARG A 93 -8.89 0.30 5.55
CA ARG A 93 -9.83 -0.30 4.59
C ARG A 93 -11.07 0.55 4.41
N THR A 94 -11.59 1.14 5.48
CA THR A 94 -12.77 2.00 5.42
C THR A 94 -12.48 3.28 4.64
N MET A 95 -11.37 3.94 4.95
CA MET A 95 -11.00 5.21 4.31
C MET A 95 -10.55 5.02 2.85
N PHE A 96 -9.76 3.98 2.56
CA PHE A 96 -9.17 3.70 1.25
C PHE A 96 -9.84 2.49 0.56
N ALA A 97 -11.15 2.32 0.76
CA ALA A 97 -11.96 1.39 -0.02
C ALA A 97 -12.02 1.81 -1.50
N ALA A 98 -11.99 3.13 -1.73
CA ALA A 98 -11.93 3.79 -3.02
C ALA A 98 -10.94 4.98 -2.92
N PRO A 99 -10.49 5.55 -4.05
CA PRO A 99 -9.71 6.77 -4.03
C PRO A 99 -10.46 7.88 -3.30
N VAL A 100 -9.73 8.63 -2.47
CA VAL A 100 -10.27 9.75 -1.70
C VAL A 100 -9.93 11.07 -2.38
N SER A 101 -10.82 12.05 -2.26
CA SER A 101 -10.59 13.40 -2.76
C SER A 101 -10.05 14.27 -1.63
N LEU A 102 -8.86 14.85 -1.83
CA LEU A 102 -8.27 15.84 -0.93
C LEU A 102 -8.48 17.23 -1.51
N GLN A 103 -9.21 18.07 -0.79
CA GLN A 103 -9.47 19.46 -1.19
C GLN A 103 -8.69 20.44 -0.30
N ARG A 104 -8.03 21.41 -0.94
CA ARG A 104 -7.35 22.53 -0.29
C ARG A 104 -7.66 23.82 -1.03
N GLY A 105 -8.57 24.61 -0.46
CA GLY A 105 -9.10 25.80 -1.15
C GLY A 105 -9.78 25.39 -2.45
N ASP A 106 -9.30 25.94 -3.57
CA ASP A 106 -9.81 25.63 -4.91
C ASP A 106 -9.08 24.43 -5.58
N GLU A 107 -7.98 23.95 -5.00
CA GLU A 107 -7.27 22.76 -5.50
C GLU A 107 -7.96 21.49 -4.99
N THR A 108 -8.24 20.55 -5.89
CA THR A 108 -8.74 19.19 -5.56
C THR A 108 -7.82 18.15 -6.20
N GLN A 109 -7.34 17.20 -5.40
CA GLN A 109 -6.47 16.12 -5.84
C GLN A 109 -7.05 14.77 -5.42
N MET A 110 -7.09 13.81 -6.34
CA MET A 110 -7.42 12.42 -6.03
C MET A 110 -6.21 11.73 -5.41
N VAL A 111 -6.44 10.95 -4.37
CA VAL A 111 -5.42 10.22 -3.61
C VAL A 111 -5.85 8.77 -3.46
N HIS A 112 -4.96 7.85 -3.75
CA HIS A 112 -5.25 6.42 -3.82
C HIS A 112 -4.69 5.64 -2.62
N SER A 113 -3.79 6.23 -1.82
CA SER A 113 -3.20 5.55 -0.66
C SER A 113 -2.87 6.45 0.53
N PRO A 114 -2.72 5.89 1.75
CA PRO A 114 -2.29 6.63 2.93
C PRO A 114 -0.94 7.35 2.78
N CYS A 115 0.06 6.70 2.19
CA CYS A 115 1.37 7.32 1.94
C CYS A 115 1.24 8.48 0.96
N GLU A 116 0.46 8.30 -0.11
CA GLU A 116 0.20 9.37 -1.08
C GLU A 116 -0.53 10.55 -0.44
N LEU A 117 -1.48 10.27 0.48
CA LEU A 117 -2.15 11.32 1.27
C LEU A 117 -1.13 12.13 2.08
N LEU A 118 -0.25 11.43 2.79
CA LEU A 118 0.79 12.06 3.59
C LEU A 118 1.76 12.89 2.74
N ASP A 119 2.22 12.33 1.62
CA ASP A 119 3.12 13.00 0.67
C ASP A 119 2.45 14.27 0.10
N THR A 120 1.16 14.19 -0.22
CA THR A 120 0.38 15.34 -0.72
C THR A 120 0.22 16.42 0.35
N ILE A 121 -0.06 16.04 1.60
CA ILE A 121 -0.13 16.99 2.74
C ILE A 121 1.22 17.67 2.95
N TYR A 122 2.33 16.92 2.89
CA TYR A 122 3.67 17.49 3.00
C TYR A 122 3.99 18.44 1.86
N ALA A 123 3.64 18.10 0.62
CA ALA A 123 3.82 18.98 -0.52
C ALA A 123 3.05 20.31 -0.34
N TYR A 124 1.82 20.26 0.16
CA TYR A 124 1.04 21.46 0.49
C TYR A 124 1.67 22.30 1.60
N GLY A 125 2.23 21.66 2.63
CA GLY A 125 2.89 22.34 3.75
C GLY A 125 4.23 22.99 3.37
N GLN A 126 4.96 22.43 2.40
CA GLN A 126 6.24 22.98 1.93
C GLN A 126 6.07 24.18 0.99
N LYS A 127 4.97 24.24 0.23
CA LYS A 127 4.66 25.39 -0.65
C LYS A 127 4.56 26.68 0.17
N GLY A 128 5.57 27.56 0.04
CA GLY A 128 5.61 28.88 0.67
C GLY A 128 6.45 28.96 1.95
N VAL A 129 7.11 27.87 2.37
CA VAL A 129 7.98 27.87 3.56
C VAL A 129 9.45 27.90 3.13
N SER A 130 10.14 29.02 3.40
CA SER A 130 11.61 29.08 3.31
C SER A 130 12.23 28.76 4.67
N ILE A 131 12.83 27.58 4.83
CA ILE A 131 13.55 27.24 6.06
C ILE A 131 15.01 27.63 5.89
N GLN A 132 15.42 28.73 6.54
CA GLN A 132 16.83 29.08 6.62
C GLN A 132 17.45 28.33 7.80
N ARG A 133 18.11 27.21 7.50
CA ARG A 133 18.83 26.45 8.52
C ARG A 133 20.12 27.20 8.84
N TYR A 134 20.12 27.98 9.92
CA TYR A 134 21.32 28.66 10.40
C TYR A 134 22.39 27.59 10.68
N LYS A 135 23.45 27.58 9.88
CA LYS A 135 24.67 26.86 10.20
C LYS A 135 25.53 27.87 10.95
N GLY A 136 25.57 27.74 12.28
CA GLY A 136 26.23 28.68 13.16
C GLY A 136 27.68 28.93 12.75
N LEU A 137 28.02 30.20 12.65
CA LEU A 137 29.27 30.81 13.09
C LEU A 137 28.77 31.98 13.98
N GLY A 138 29.41 32.34 15.08
CA GLY A 138 30.63 33.14 14.95
C GLY A 138 30.28 34.39 14.17
#